data_AF-A0A183IUT6-F1
#
_entry.id   AF-A0A183IUT6-F1
#
_cell.length_a   1.000
_cell.length_b   1.000
_cell.length_c   1.000
_cell.angle_alpha   90.00
_cell.angle_beta   90.00
_cell.angle_gamma   90.00
#
_symmetry.space_group_name_H-M   'P 1'
#
loop_
_entity.id
_entity.type
_entity.pdbx_description
1 polymer ?
#
loop_
_entity_poly.entity_id
_entity_poly.type
_entity_poly.pdbx_seq_one_letter_code
_entity_poly.pdbx_strand_id
1 'polypeptide(L)'
;MSFETLHLFAQLRYLNLEPSYIKRYYRYQNIITLQYDQRFIPERQLFLGADLAAAHFIVHRGGSVKFLGDETWHRRNDRGEYILPGKRVSNLFVEAIDASNTFLMFEGFSNLHGLRKLRYLRIADCPFISDWCMSKMSQFSNSLEYLDLSGCSKLTASGISGLSCLKYVFVFVAKTRIIIKMREKT
;
A
#
# COMPACT_ATOMS: atom_id res chain seq x y z
N MET A 1 -23.03 30.48 35.60
CA MET A 1 -22.36 29.43 34.82
C MET A 1 -22.33 28.17 35.67
N SER A 2 -22.85 27.05 35.17
CA SER A 2 -22.84 25.77 35.90
C SER A 2 -21.40 25.25 36.04
N PHE A 3 -21.12 24.44 37.06
CA PHE A 3 -19.80 23.86 37.30
C PHE A 3 -19.23 23.13 36.06
N GLU A 4 -20.11 22.46 35.31
CA GLU A 4 -19.79 21.78 34.05
C GLU A 4 -19.27 22.76 32.97
N THR A 5 -19.89 23.93 32.83
CA THR A 5 -19.40 24.95 31.87
C THR A 5 -18.00 25.43 32.23
N LEU A 6 -17.71 25.63 33.52
CA LEU A 6 -16.41 26.11 33.99
C LEU A 6 -15.29 25.08 33.76
N HIS A 7 -15.61 23.79 33.93
CA HIS A 7 -14.69 22.69 33.64
C HIS A 7 -14.39 22.57 32.13
N LEU A 8 -15.40 22.70 31.28
CA LEU A 8 -15.24 22.70 29.83
C LEU A 8 -14.36 23.88 29.37
N PHE A 9 -14.59 25.10 29.89
CA PHE A 9 -13.76 26.26 29.59
C PHE A 9 -12.31 26.12 30.09
N ALA A 10 -12.09 25.41 31.20
CA ALA A 10 -10.74 25.09 31.69
C ALA A 10 -10.02 24.11 30.75
N GLN A 11 -10.71 23.11 30.21
CA GLN A 11 -10.15 22.19 29.23
C GLN A 11 -9.83 22.88 27.89
N LEU A 12 -10.70 23.81 27.44
CA LEU A 12 -10.50 24.57 26.20
C LEU A 12 -9.30 25.54 26.25
N ARG A 13 -8.86 25.98 27.43
CA ARG A 13 -7.68 26.85 27.59
C ARG A 13 -6.37 26.22 27.14
N TYR A 14 -6.27 24.89 27.15
CA TYR A 14 -5.06 24.17 26.73
C TYR A 14 -5.10 23.73 25.26
N LEU A 15 -6.21 23.97 24.56
CA LEU A 15 -6.37 23.64 23.15
C LEU A 15 -5.87 24.81 22.29
N ASN A 16 -4.81 24.57 21.53
CA ASN A 16 -4.34 25.53 20.55
C ASN A 16 -5.25 25.50 19.30
N LEU A 17 -6.11 26.51 19.18
CA LEU A 17 -7.08 26.67 18.08
C LEU A 17 -6.54 27.48 16.90
N GLU A 18 -5.23 27.74 16.84
CA GLU A 18 -4.59 28.31 15.66
C GLU A 18 -4.92 27.48 14.40
N PRO A 19 -5.29 28.11 13.28
CA PRO A 19 -5.63 27.39 12.04
C PRO A 19 -4.53 26.42 11.59
N SER A 20 -3.27 26.74 11.85
CA SER A 20 -2.11 25.90 11.55
C SER A 20 -2.10 24.60 12.37
N TYR A 21 -2.41 24.68 13.67
CA TYR A 21 -2.51 23.55 14.58
C TYR A 21 -3.72 22.68 14.26
N ILE A 22 -4.87 23.30 13.98
CA ILE A 22 -6.09 22.60 13.56
C ILE A 22 -5.82 21.80 12.27
N LYS A 23 -5.19 22.41 11.26
CA LYS A 23 -4.82 21.74 10.01
C LYS A 23 -3.88 20.55 10.26
N ARG A 24 -2.89 20.71 11.16
CA ARG A 24 -1.98 19.63 11.54
C ARG A 24 -2.71 18.51 12.27
N TYR A 25 -3.64 18.83 13.16
CA TYR A 25 -4.47 17.86 13.86
C TYR A 25 -5.30 17.03 12.89
N TYR A 26 -6.04 17.65 11.97
CA TYR A 26 -6.81 16.91 10.97
C TYR A 26 -5.92 16.06 10.06
N ARG A 27 -4.76 16.57 9.65
CA ARG A 27 -3.78 15.76 8.91
C ARG A 27 -3.32 14.53 9.70
N TYR A 28 -3.07 14.68 11.00
CA TYR A 28 -2.68 13.58 11.88
C TYR A 28 -3.81 12.55 12.04
N GLN A 29 -5.05 13.00 12.27
CA GLN A 29 -6.23 12.12 12.34
C GLN A 29 -6.46 11.36 11.04
N ASN A 30 -6.28 12.02 9.89
CA ASN A 30 -6.38 11.36 8.58
C ASN A 30 -5.35 10.24 8.44
N ILE A 31 -4.10 10.46 8.87
CA ILE A 31 -3.04 9.44 8.81
C ILE A 31 -3.40 8.24 9.72
N ILE A 32 -3.86 8.47 10.95
CA ILE A 32 -4.29 7.40 11.86
C ILE A 32 -5.41 6.59 11.21
N THR A 33 -6.40 7.27 10.64
CA THR A 33 -7.55 6.62 9.98
C THR A 33 -7.09 5.76 8.81
N LEU A 34 -6.19 6.28 7.95
CA LEU A 34 -5.61 5.52 6.84
C LEU A 34 -4.81 4.30 7.34
N GLN A 35 -4.14 4.41 8.49
CA GLN A 35 -3.34 3.33 9.07
C GLN A 35 -4.23 2.23 9.61
N TYR A 36 -5.29 2.62 10.32
CA TYR A 36 -6.29 1.72 10.86
C TYR A 36 -7.02 0.95 9.75
N ASP A 37 -7.37 1.63 8.66
CA ASP A 37 -8.07 1.05 7.50
C ASP A 37 -7.19 0.07 6.69
N GLN A 38 -5.86 0.20 6.76
CA GLN A 38 -4.92 -0.67 6.06
C GLN A 38 -4.48 -1.90 6.84
N ARG A 39 -4.98 -2.10 8.07
CA ARG A 39 -4.62 -3.27 8.87
C ARG A 39 -5.09 -4.56 8.21
N PHE A 40 -4.35 -5.63 8.49
CA PHE A 40 -4.68 -6.95 8.02
C PHE A 40 -5.92 -7.50 8.73
N ILE A 41 -6.89 -8.00 7.95
CA ILE A 41 -8.14 -8.60 8.45
C ILE A 41 -8.12 -10.09 8.12
N PRO A 42 -7.88 -10.98 9.10
CA PRO A 42 -7.71 -12.42 8.85
C PRO A 42 -8.97 -13.09 8.29
N GLU A 43 -10.16 -12.65 8.71
CA GLU A 43 -11.43 -13.17 8.25
C GLU A 43 -11.61 -12.96 6.74
N ARG A 44 -11.21 -11.79 6.24
CA ARG A 44 -11.27 -11.47 4.80
C ARG A 44 -10.42 -12.44 3.99
N GLN A 45 -9.20 -12.73 4.43
CA GLN A 45 -8.31 -13.67 3.76
C GLN A 45 -8.85 -15.11 3.85
N LEU A 46 -9.46 -15.49 4.97
CA LEU A 46 -10.06 -16.83 5.13
C LEU A 46 -11.20 -17.06 4.13
N PHE A 47 -12.10 -16.08 3.97
CA PHE A 47 -13.28 -16.20 3.10
C PHE A 47 -12.97 -16.04 1.60
N LEU A 48 -12.10 -15.10 1.23
CA LEU A 48 -11.81 -14.79 -0.19
C LEU A 48 -10.57 -15.53 -0.73
N GLY A 49 -9.65 -15.92 0.15
CA GLY A 49 -8.29 -16.30 -0.23
C GLY A 49 -7.35 -15.09 -0.29
N ALA A 50 -6.04 -15.34 -0.32
CA ALA A 50 -5.02 -14.30 -0.30
C ALA A 50 -5.08 -13.39 -1.54
N ASP A 51 -5.08 -13.99 -2.73
CA ASP A 51 -5.09 -13.27 -4.02
C ASP A 51 -6.30 -12.35 -4.18
N LEU A 52 -7.49 -12.88 -3.94
CA LEU A 52 -8.73 -12.10 -4.09
C LEU A 52 -8.89 -11.05 -2.99
N ALA A 53 -8.48 -11.35 -1.75
CA ALA A 53 -8.48 -10.35 -0.67
C ALA A 53 -7.53 -9.18 -0.98
N ALA A 54 -6.33 -9.48 -1.50
CA ALA A 54 -5.37 -8.48 -1.96
C ALA A 54 -5.92 -7.66 -3.13
N ALA A 55 -6.58 -8.30 -4.10
CA ALA A 55 -7.23 -7.63 -5.22
C ALA A 55 -8.28 -6.61 -4.75
N HIS A 56 -9.21 -7.02 -3.89
CA HIS A 56 -10.19 -6.08 -3.30
C HIS A 56 -9.51 -4.95 -2.53
N PHE A 57 -8.44 -5.24 -1.78
CA PHE A 57 -7.71 -4.25 -1.00
C PHE A 57 -7.07 -3.16 -1.87
N ILE A 58 -6.40 -3.55 -2.97
CA ILE A 58 -5.73 -2.64 -3.89
C ILE A 58 -6.74 -1.82 -4.70
N VAL A 59 -7.73 -2.49 -5.31
CA VAL A 59 -8.69 -1.82 -6.21
C VAL A 59 -9.55 -0.81 -5.46
N HIS A 60 -9.95 -1.13 -4.22
CA HIS A 60 -10.68 -0.19 -3.36
C HIS A 60 -9.90 1.13 -3.15
N ARG A 61 -8.57 1.05 -3.07
CA ARG A 61 -7.67 2.20 -2.85
C ARG A 61 -7.29 2.94 -4.13
N GLY A 62 -7.87 2.56 -5.27
CA GLY A 62 -7.60 3.18 -6.55
C GLY A 62 -6.41 2.60 -7.29
N GLY A 63 -5.83 1.50 -6.80
CA GLY A 63 -4.90 0.71 -7.59
C GLY A 63 -5.64 -0.16 -8.61
N SER A 64 -4.86 -0.93 -9.35
CA SER A 64 -5.36 -1.90 -10.32
C SER A 64 -4.61 -3.22 -10.20
N VAL A 65 -5.28 -4.29 -10.60
CA VAL A 65 -4.74 -5.65 -10.50
C VAL A 65 -5.02 -6.43 -11.77
N LYS A 66 -4.12 -7.35 -12.10
CA LYS A 66 -4.24 -8.28 -13.22
C LYS A 66 -4.12 -9.70 -12.68
N PHE A 67 -5.04 -10.56 -13.10
CA PHE A 67 -5.02 -11.97 -12.72
C PHE A 67 -4.23 -12.80 -13.74
N LEU A 68 -3.71 -13.94 -13.29
CA LEU A 68 -2.96 -14.87 -14.12
C LEU A 68 -3.83 -15.40 -15.27
N GLY A 69 -3.39 -15.17 -16.50
CA GLY A 69 -4.10 -15.60 -17.72
C GLY A 69 -5.21 -14.65 -18.19
N ASP A 70 -5.42 -13.53 -17.49
CA ASP A 70 -6.30 -12.44 -17.93
C ASP A 70 -5.44 -11.29 -18.45
N GLU A 71 -5.76 -10.73 -19.62
CA GLU A 71 -5.07 -9.56 -20.16
C GLU A 71 -5.58 -8.23 -19.61
N THR A 72 -6.73 -8.24 -18.94
CA THR A 72 -7.43 -7.04 -18.48
C THR A 72 -6.95 -6.56 -17.11
N TRP A 73 -6.84 -5.24 -16.96
CA TRP A 73 -6.57 -4.60 -15.67
C TRP A 73 -7.87 -4.26 -14.97
N HIS A 74 -8.07 -4.82 -13.78
CA HIS A 74 -9.21 -4.56 -12.93
C HIS A 74 -8.93 -3.33 -12.07
N ARG A 75 -9.70 -2.26 -12.27
CA ARG A 75 -9.59 -0.98 -11.55
C ARG A 75 -10.97 -0.44 -11.21
N ARG A 76 -11.03 0.48 -10.24
CA ARG A 76 -12.27 1.21 -9.94
C ARG A 76 -12.59 2.23 -11.04
N ASN A 77 -13.88 2.42 -11.29
CA ASN A 77 -14.40 3.47 -12.18
C ASN A 77 -14.30 4.86 -11.53
N ASP A 78 -14.64 5.92 -12.27
CA ASP A 78 -14.59 7.30 -11.76
C ASP A 78 -15.59 7.56 -10.63
N ARG A 79 -16.60 6.69 -10.47
CA ARG A 79 -17.58 6.72 -9.37
C ARG A 79 -17.09 5.97 -8.12
N GLY A 80 -15.94 5.29 -8.20
CA GLY A 80 -15.35 4.52 -7.10
C GLY A 80 -15.82 3.06 -7.00
N GLU A 81 -16.64 2.58 -7.94
CA GLU A 81 -17.13 1.20 -7.98
C GLU A 81 -16.17 0.30 -8.78
N TYR A 82 -16.09 -0.96 -8.38
CA TYR A 82 -15.31 -1.98 -9.08
C TYR A 82 -15.98 -3.34 -8.97
N ILE A 83 -15.77 -4.20 -9.96
CA ILE A 83 -16.38 -5.52 -10.03
C ILE A 83 -15.28 -6.55 -9.84
N LEU A 84 -15.33 -7.25 -8.71
CA LEU A 84 -14.49 -8.40 -8.41
C LEU A 84 -15.36 -9.50 -7.79
N PRO A 85 -14.99 -10.78 -7.94
CA PRO A 85 -15.74 -11.88 -7.34
C PRO A 85 -15.86 -11.72 -5.82
N GLY A 86 -17.09 -11.78 -5.28
CA GLY A 86 -17.33 -11.71 -3.83
C GLY A 86 -17.14 -13.04 -3.08
N LYS A 87 -16.81 -14.12 -3.80
CA LYS A 87 -16.61 -15.47 -3.26
C LYS A 87 -15.26 -16.00 -3.73
N ARG A 88 -14.64 -16.86 -2.92
CA ARG A 88 -13.39 -17.53 -3.27
C ARG A 88 -13.53 -18.32 -4.56
N VAL A 89 -12.61 -18.07 -5.49
CA VAL A 89 -12.48 -18.81 -6.75
C VAL A 89 -11.22 -19.65 -6.68
N SER A 90 -11.35 -20.98 -6.83
CA SER A 90 -10.20 -21.87 -6.96
C SER A 90 -9.50 -21.61 -8.29
N ASN A 91 -8.18 -21.39 -8.26
CA ASN A 91 -7.29 -21.09 -9.41
C ASN A 91 -7.21 -19.62 -9.85
N LEU A 92 -7.71 -18.67 -9.05
CA LEU A 92 -7.48 -17.26 -9.28
C LEU A 92 -6.20 -16.81 -8.57
N PHE A 93 -5.22 -16.33 -9.33
CA PHE A 93 -3.95 -15.82 -8.79
C PHE A 93 -3.69 -14.42 -9.31
N VAL A 94 -3.17 -13.53 -8.46
CA VAL A 94 -2.76 -12.19 -8.89
C VAL A 94 -1.37 -12.27 -9.52
N GLU A 95 -1.26 -11.73 -10.73
CA GLU A 95 -0.03 -11.71 -11.51
C GLU A 95 0.65 -10.33 -11.47
N ALA A 96 -0.14 -9.27 -11.61
CA ALA A 96 0.37 -7.89 -11.60
C ALA A 96 -0.46 -7.00 -10.69
N ILE A 97 0.22 -6.10 -9.99
CA ILE A 97 -0.37 -5.06 -9.16
C ILE A 97 0.22 -3.73 -9.58
N ASP A 98 -0.66 -2.78 -9.86
CA ASP A 98 -0.29 -1.36 -9.97
C ASP A 98 -1.01 -0.58 -8.86
N ALA A 99 -0.25 -0.21 -7.85
CA ALA A 99 -0.67 0.60 -6.73
C ALA A 99 -0.12 2.04 -6.83
N SER A 100 0.19 2.52 -8.04
CA SER A 100 0.66 3.89 -8.25
C SER A 100 -0.36 4.94 -7.80
N ASN A 101 0.15 6.09 -7.33
CA ASN A 101 -0.66 7.20 -6.83
C ASN A 101 -1.62 6.83 -5.68
N THR A 102 -1.32 5.74 -4.95
CA THR A 102 -2.11 5.34 -3.78
C THR A 102 -1.45 5.78 -2.47
N PHE A 103 -2.24 5.81 -1.40
CA PHE A 103 -1.74 6.07 -0.05
C PHE A 103 -1.35 4.78 0.69
N LEU A 104 -0.75 3.81 -0.02
CA LEU A 104 -0.31 2.55 0.57
C LEU A 104 0.76 2.78 1.63
N MET A 105 0.60 2.16 2.79
CA MET A 105 1.48 2.25 3.96
C MET A 105 2.02 0.89 4.36
N PHE A 106 2.96 0.88 5.32
CA PHE A 106 3.62 -0.33 5.81
C PHE A 106 2.62 -1.41 6.24
N GLU A 107 1.56 -1.04 6.95
CA GLU A 107 0.51 -1.94 7.45
C GLU A 107 -0.19 -2.65 6.30
N GLY A 108 -0.45 -1.93 5.21
CA GLY A 108 -1.13 -2.41 4.01
C GLY A 108 -0.44 -3.58 3.33
N PHE A 109 0.91 -3.66 3.39
CA PHE A 109 1.67 -4.76 2.79
C PHE A 109 1.34 -6.13 3.38
N SER A 110 0.81 -6.16 4.61
CA SER A 110 0.36 -7.40 5.25
C SER A 110 -0.84 -8.02 4.50
N ASN A 111 -1.67 -7.21 3.84
CA ASN A 111 -2.77 -7.68 2.99
C ASN A 111 -2.30 -8.28 1.66
N LEU A 112 -1.03 -8.06 1.30
CA LEU A 112 -0.43 -8.63 0.09
C LEU A 112 0.36 -9.92 0.40
N HIS A 113 0.21 -10.46 1.60
CA HIS A 113 0.87 -11.69 1.98
C HIS A 113 0.25 -12.90 1.26
N GLY A 114 1.09 -13.87 0.88
CA GLY A 114 0.62 -15.11 0.26
C GLY A 114 0.40 -15.05 -1.25
N LEU A 115 0.75 -13.93 -1.92
CA LEU A 115 0.70 -13.81 -3.39
C LEU A 115 1.88 -14.55 -4.04
N ARG A 116 1.71 -15.84 -4.30
CA ARG A 116 2.79 -16.73 -4.78
C ARG A 116 3.13 -16.57 -6.27
N LYS A 117 2.30 -15.87 -7.03
CA LYS A 117 2.41 -15.72 -8.49
C LYS A 117 2.54 -14.26 -8.93
N LEU A 118 2.78 -13.34 -7.99
CA LEU A 118 2.96 -11.93 -8.30
C LEU A 118 4.30 -11.72 -9.00
N ARG A 119 4.26 -11.29 -10.27
CA ARG A 119 5.42 -11.02 -11.12
C ARG A 119 5.70 -9.54 -11.27
N TYR A 120 4.67 -8.70 -11.29
CA TYR A 120 4.79 -7.27 -11.53
C TYR A 120 4.18 -6.48 -10.37
N LEU A 121 4.97 -5.58 -9.78
CA LEU A 121 4.52 -4.69 -8.72
C LEU A 121 4.97 -3.27 -9.01
N ARG A 122 4.00 -2.38 -9.26
CA ARG A 122 4.25 -0.95 -9.43
C ARG A 122 3.69 -0.18 -8.24
N ILE A 123 4.53 0.62 -7.62
CA ILE A 123 4.22 1.47 -6.47
C ILE A 123 4.88 2.83 -6.71
N ALA A 124 4.58 3.46 -7.85
CA ALA A 124 5.13 4.77 -8.17
C ALA A 124 4.29 5.91 -7.56
N ASP A 125 4.95 7.01 -7.20
CA ASP A 125 4.35 8.24 -6.67
C ASP A 125 3.54 8.03 -5.38
N CYS A 126 3.92 7.05 -4.56
CA CYS A 126 3.26 6.76 -3.29
C CYS A 126 3.95 7.49 -2.12
N PRO A 127 3.28 8.44 -1.44
CA PRO A 127 3.93 9.36 -0.49
C PRO A 127 4.27 8.74 0.87
N PHE A 128 3.78 7.54 1.17
CA PHE A 128 4.00 6.86 2.45
C PHE A 128 4.93 5.67 2.38
N ILE A 129 5.40 5.29 1.18
CA ILE A 129 6.37 4.21 1.00
C ILE A 129 7.73 4.64 1.53
N SER A 130 8.21 3.92 2.53
CA SER A 130 9.47 4.17 3.24
C SER A 130 10.33 2.92 3.27
N ASP A 131 11.56 3.05 3.76
CA ASP A 131 12.53 1.96 3.91
C ASP A 131 11.95 0.78 4.70
N TRP A 132 11.11 1.06 5.70
CA TRP A 132 10.41 0.02 6.48
C TRP A 132 9.54 -0.88 5.60
N CYS A 133 8.89 -0.33 4.57
CA CYS A 133 8.07 -1.09 3.63
C CYS A 133 8.90 -2.11 2.84
N MET A 134 10.18 -1.80 2.60
CA MET A 134 11.08 -2.68 1.83
C MET A 134 11.37 -3.99 2.57
N SER A 135 11.36 -3.98 3.91
CA SER A 135 11.51 -5.21 4.71
C SER A 135 10.45 -6.27 4.41
N LYS A 136 9.25 -5.85 3.98
CA LYS A 136 8.14 -6.74 3.62
C LYS A 136 8.24 -7.29 2.20
N MET A 137 9.14 -6.77 1.35
CA MET A 137 9.30 -7.25 -0.03
C MET A 137 9.84 -8.68 -0.11
N SER A 138 10.50 -9.15 0.95
CA SER A 138 10.98 -10.55 1.08
C SER A 138 9.90 -11.60 0.80
N GLN A 139 8.63 -11.28 1.06
CA GLN A 139 7.50 -12.18 0.79
C GLN A 139 7.27 -12.47 -0.70
N PHE A 140 7.82 -11.64 -1.59
CA PHE A 140 7.73 -11.80 -3.05
C PHE A 140 9.04 -12.27 -3.70
N SER A 141 10.05 -12.62 -2.89
CA SER A 141 11.42 -12.96 -3.35
C SER A 141 11.51 -14.06 -4.41
N ASN A 142 10.52 -14.97 -4.46
CA ASN A 142 10.52 -16.12 -5.37
C ASN A 142 9.65 -15.94 -6.62
N SER A 143 8.87 -14.85 -6.73
CA SER A 143 7.91 -14.66 -7.83
C SER A 143 8.05 -13.33 -8.54
N LEU A 144 8.52 -12.29 -7.84
CA LEU A 144 8.57 -10.95 -8.40
C LEU A 144 9.66 -10.86 -9.49
N GLU A 145 9.30 -10.26 -10.61
CA GLU A 145 10.15 -10.06 -11.78
C GLU A 145 10.35 -8.57 -12.07
N TYR A 146 9.38 -7.72 -11.72
CA TYR A 146 9.43 -6.28 -11.95
C TYR A 146 8.90 -5.51 -10.74
N LEU A 147 9.66 -4.50 -10.29
CA LEU A 147 9.30 -3.63 -9.19
C LEU A 147 9.56 -2.17 -9.57
N ASP A 148 8.54 -1.33 -9.58
CA ASP A 148 8.69 0.12 -9.79
C ASP A 148 8.38 0.90 -8.51
N LEU A 149 9.35 1.67 -8.03
CA LEU A 149 9.31 2.51 -6.83
C LEU A 149 9.59 3.99 -7.15
N SER A 150 9.37 4.40 -8.40
CA SER A 150 9.59 5.77 -8.87
C SER A 150 8.79 6.79 -8.09
N GLY A 151 9.31 8.00 -7.89
CA GLY A 151 8.57 9.07 -7.21
C GLY A 151 8.28 8.86 -5.70
N CYS A 152 8.72 7.75 -5.10
CA CYS A 152 8.53 7.49 -3.67
C CYS A 152 9.46 8.35 -2.79
N SER A 153 9.03 9.57 -2.45
CA SER A 153 9.88 10.58 -1.79
C SER A 153 10.55 10.14 -0.48
N LYS A 154 9.91 9.27 0.31
CA LYS A 154 10.44 8.78 1.60
C LYS A 154 11.38 7.58 1.53
N LEU A 155 11.55 6.97 0.35
CA LEU A 155 12.46 5.85 0.15
C LEU A 155 13.91 6.34 0.04
N THR A 156 14.84 5.79 0.82
CA THR A 156 16.26 6.15 0.77
C THR A 156 17.08 5.08 0.06
N ALA A 157 18.37 5.37 -0.19
CA ALA A 157 19.31 4.37 -0.70
C ALA A 157 19.43 3.15 0.24
N SER A 158 19.33 3.35 1.55
CA SER A 158 19.37 2.27 2.55
C SER A 158 18.14 1.35 2.42
N GLY A 159 16.95 1.91 2.19
CA GLY A 159 15.75 1.12 1.93
C GLY A 159 15.89 0.25 0.68
N ILE A 160 16.49 0.79 -0.38
CA ILE A 160 16.72 0.03 -1.62
C ILE A 160 17.73 -1.12 -1.39
N SER A 161 18.75 -0.92 -0.55
CA SER A 161 19.68 -2.01 -0.18
C SER A 161 18.97 -3.19 0.51
N GLY A 162 17.87 -2.92 1.22
CA GLY A 162 16.99 -3.95 1.81
C GLY A 162 16.29 -4.85 0.78
N LEU A 163 16.28 -4.47 -0.51
CA LEU A 163 15.72 -5.27 -1.61
C LEU A 163 16.68 -6.35 -2.12
N SER A 164 17.88 -6.48 -1.56
CA SER A 164 18.84 -7.56 -1.87
C SER A 164 18.28 -8.97 -1.70
N CYS A 165 17.21 -9.15 -0.92
CA CYS A 165 16.51 -10.42 -0.80
C CYS A 165 15.73 -10.84 -2.07
N LEU A 166 15.54 -9.94 -3.03
CA LEU A 166 14.82 -10.19 -4.28
C LEU A 166 15.77 -10.76 -5.32
N LYS A 167 15.59 -12.03 -5.68
CA LYS A 167 16.53 -12.78 -6.54
C LYS A 167 16.38 -12.46 -8.03
N TYR A 168 15.18 -12.09 -8.47
CA TYR A 168 14.82 -12.05 -9.90
C TYR A 168 14.15 -10.75 -10.35
N VAL A 169 14.40 -9.63 -9.66
CA VAL A 169 13.59 -8.40 -9.84
C VAL A 169 14.33 -7.31 -10.60
N PHE A 170 13.74 -6.86 -11.70
CA PHE A 170 14.05 -5.56 -12.29
C PHE A 170 13.47 -4.45 -11.43
N VAL A 171 14.32 -3.78 -10.65
CA VAL A 171 13.92 -2.65 -9.81
C VAL A 171 14.07 -1.35 -10.61
N PHE A 172 12.98 -0.63 -10.80
CA PHE A 172 12.95 0.69 -11.40
C PHE A 172 12.74 1.75 -10.30
N VAL A 173 13.71 2.64 -10.11
CA VAL A 173 13.63 3.75 -9.17
C VAL A 173 13.91 5.04 -9.91
N ALA A 174 12.90 5.71 -10.44
CA ALA A 174 13.11 7.07 -10.95
C ALA A 174 13.07 8.06 -9.77
N LYS A 175 14.25 8.34 -9.21
CA LYS A 175 14.53 9.53 -8.39
C LYS A 175 15.69 10.28 -9.02
N THR A 176 15.41 11.12 -10.02
CA THR A 176 16.36 12.04 -10.69
C THR A 176 17.76 11.53 -11.11
N ARG A 177 18.24 10.32 -10.77
CA ARG A 177 19.61 9.82 -11.05
C ARG A 177 19.98 8.38 -10.61
N ILE A 178 19.08 7.48 -10.18
CA ILE A 178 19.50 6.12 -9.72
C ILE A 178 18.66 4.99 -10.38
N ILE A 179 19.19 4.36 -11.43
CA ILE A 179 18.62 3.13 -12.01
C ILE A 179 19.34 1.93 -11.39
N ILE A 180 18.69 1.16 -10.51
CA ILE A 180 19.27 -0.07 -9.95
C ILE A 180 18.73 -1.27 -10.71
N LYS A 181 19.45 -1.67 -11.75
CA LYS A 181 19.12 -2.88 -12.53
C LYS A 181 19.69 -4.10 -11.80
N MET A 182 18.92 -4.71 -10.91
CA MET A 182 19.27 -6.02 -10.36
C MET A 182 18.97 -7.06 -11.44
N ARG A 183 20.02 -7.75 -11.89
CA ARG A 183 19.93 -8.86 -12.85
C ARG A 183 20.84 -9.94 -12.28
N GLU A 184 20.28 -11.07 -11.85
CA GLU A 184 21.09 -12.28 -11.69
C GLU A 184 20.44 -13.45 -12.40
N LYS A 185 21.15 -13.93 -13.43
CA LYS A 185 21.25 -15.35 -13.72
C LYS A 185 22.56 -15.63 -14.49
N THR A 186 23.45 -16.36 -13.84
CA THR A 186 24.08 -17.55 -14.43
C THR A 186 23.65 -18.72 -13.57
#